data_AF-A0A7Z0HYI2-F1
#
_entry.id   AF-A0A7Z0HYI2-F1
#
_cell.length_a   1.000
_cell.length_b   1.000
_cell.length_c   1.000
_cell.angle_alpha   90.00
_cell.angle_beta   90.00
_cell.angle_gamma   90.00
#
_symmetry.space_group_name_H-M   'P 1'
#
loop_
_entity.id
_entity.type
_entity.pdbx_description
1 polymer ?
#
loop_
_entity_poly.entity_id
_entity_poly.type
_entity_poly.pdbx_seq_one_letter_code
_entity_poly.pdbx_strand_id
1 'polypeptide(L)'
;MSERNNSRPIVVKRKKVVAGGGHHGGAWKVAYADFVTAMMAFFLMLWLLGATTEDQRRGLADYFSPSLPVYQSSAGGDGAFGGDSAQSDDTLSGGARGAGGESGSEDGMMEFKLAGEPSLPDIEAMLLEALGDDPAATELLHHLMIRMTDDGLLIELFDRDEAPLFAPDTADPGPVLQMLAELLGEVMAMVSNPVLLDGHVRARAVVERTQQVWELSVERPQQFRRLLEGAGVDPARVRRLTGHGDRLPATSNSVAPRNNRIEMLLARHDAAPQGR
;
A
#
# COMPACT_ATOMS: atom_id res chain seq x y z
N MET A 1 -13.74 -25.48 110.61
CA MET A 1 -13.91 -26.01 109.25
C MET A 1 -13.43 -24.95 108.28
N SER A 2 -12.22 -25.12 107.74
CA SER A 2 -11.52 -24.14 106.91
C SER A 2 -11.74 -24.49 105.43
N GLU A 3 -12.47 -23.64 104.72
CA GLU A 3 -12.73 -23.78 103.29
C GLU A 3 -11.42 -23.66 102.50
N ARG A 4 -11.07 -24.73 101.79
CA ARG A 4 -9.94 -24.76 100.86
C ARG A 4 -10.31 -23.95 99.63
N ASN A 5 -9.68 -22.79 99.49
CA ASN A 5 -9.72 -21.94 98.32
C ASN A 5 -9.14 -22.70 97.10
N ASN A 6 -9.99 -23.44 96.39
CA ASN A 6 -9.65 -24.17 95.16
C ASN A 6 -9.72 -23.24 93.95
N SER A 7 -8.87 -22.21 93.96
CA SER A 7 -8.67 -21.33 92.82
C SER A 7 -7.58 -21.93 91.92
N ARG A 8 -7.92 -22.95 91.13
CA ARG A 8 -7.06 -23.35 90.00
C ARG A 8 -7.16 -22.23 88.96
N PRO A 9 -6.06 -21.55 88.58
CA PRO A 9 -6.15 -20.48 87.60
C PRO A 9 -6.62 -21.06 86.26
N ILE A 10 -7.81 -20.66 85.81
CA ILE A 10 -8.32 -20.98 84.48
C ILE A 10 -7.50 -20.14 83.49
N VAL A 11 -6.51 -20.77 82.87
CA VAL A 11 -5.75 -20.15 81.78
C VAL A 11 -6.61 -20.17 80.52
N VAL A 12 -7.38 -19.11 80.29
CA VAL A 12 -8.08 -18.92 79.01
C VAL A 12 -7.05 -18.49 77.96
N LYS A 13 -6.51 -19.46 77.21
CA LYS A 13 -5.69 -19.17 76.03
C LYS A 13 -6.59 -18.64 74.91
N ARG A 14 -6.84 -17.33 74.88
CA ARG A 14 -7.44 -16.66 73.72
C ARG A 14 -6.41 -16.60 72.60
N LYS A 15 -6.31 -17.67 71.80
CA LYS A 15 -5.66 -17.56 70.50
C LYS A 15 -6.57 -16.66 69.66
N LYS A 16 -6.20 -15.38 69.52
CA LYS A 16 -6.72 -14.56 68.43
C LYS A 16 -6.24 -15.23 67.16
N VAL A 17 -7.07 -16.09 66.59
CA VAL A 17 -6.89 -16.49 65.20
C VAL A 17 -7.16 -15.20 64.45
N VAL A 18 -6.07 -14.47 64.19
CA VAL A 18 -6.07 -13.55 63.06
C VAL A 18 -6.21 -14.50 61.88
N ALA A 19 -7.46 -14.80 61.49
CA ALA A 19 -7.74 -15.20 60.13
C ALA A 19 -7.06 -14.10 59.31
N GLY A 20 -5.95 -14.45 58.66
CA GLY A 20 -5.00 -13.50 58.10
C GLY A 20 -5.76 -12.38 57.45
N GLY A 21 -5.74 -11.20 58.07
CA GLY A 21 -6.37 -10.02 57.54
C GLY A 21 -5.81 -9.86 56.14
N GLY A 22 -6.68 -10.08 55.16
CA GLY A 22 -6.29 -10.26 53.78
C GLY A 22 -5.43 -9.10 53.29
N HIS A 23 -4.49 -9.44 52.40
CA HIS A 23 -4.34 -8.77 51.11
C HIS A 23 -4.20 -7.23 51.07
N HIS A 24 -3.77 -6.55 52.13
CA HIS A 24 -3.66 -5.07 52.10
C HIS A 24 -2.25 -4.51 52.36
N GLY A 25 -1.25 -5.33 52.71
CA GLY A 25 0.14 -4.88 52.89
C GLY A 25 1.00 -4.86 51.62
N GLY A 26 0.55 -5.53 50.56
CA GLY A 26 1.26 -5.64 49.27
C GLY A 26 0.65 -4.81 48.14
N ALA A 27 -0.61 -4.37 48.29
CA ALA A 27 -1.35 -3.66 47.24
C ALA A 27 -0.65 -2.36 46.80
N TRP A 28 -0.03 -1.63 47.73
CA TRP A 28 0.72 -0.41 47.40
C TRP A 28 2.00 -0.68 46.61
N LYS A 29 2.65 -1.84 46.83
CA LYS A 29 3.83 -2.26 46.05
C LYS A 29 3.43 -2.71 44.65
N VAL A 30 2.26 -3.31 44.51
CA VAL A 30 1.69 -3.68 43.20
C VAL A 30 1.34 -2.42 42.41
N ALA A 31 0.70 -1.43 43.03
CA ALA A 31 0.43 -0.13 42.40
C ALA A 31 1.71 0.63 42.03
N TYR A 32 2.75 0.56 42.87
CA TYR A 32 4.06 1.14 42.56
C TYR A 32 4.76 0.41 41.42
N ALA A 33 4.74 -0.92 41.41
CA ALA A 33 5.31 -1.72 40.32
C ALA A 33 4.60 -1.43 38.99
N ASP A 34 3.26 -1.36 39.00
CA ASP A 34 2.44 -1.05 37.82
C ASP A 34 2.76 0.36 37.27
N PHE A 35 2.90 1.35 38.16
CA PHE A 35 3.32 2.70 37.80
C PHE A 35 4.71 2.73 37.16
N VAL A 36 5.68 2.00 37.72
CA VAL A 36 7.04 1.92 37.17
C VAL A 36 7.04 1.21 35.81
N THR A 37 6.24 0.16 35.61
CA THR A 37 6.11 -0.50 34.30
C THR A 37 5.44 0.38 33.26
N ALA A 38 4.43 1.17 33.64
CA ALA A 38 3.82 2.15 32.75
C ALA A 38 4.83 3.23 32.34
N MET A 39 5.63 3.74 33.28
CA MET A 39 6.70 4.69 32.98
C MET A 39 7.82 4.09 32.12
N MET A 40 8.19 2.83 32.37
CA MET A 40 9.18 2.11 31.55
C MET A 40 8.68 1.94 30.12
N ALA A 41 7.43 1.51 29.92
CA ALA A 41 6.82 1.38 28.60
C ALA A 41 6.74 2.74 27.86
N PHE A 42 6.35 3.80 28.58
CA PHE A 42 6.33 5.15 28.04
C PHE A 42 7.73 5.65 27.65
N PHE A 43 8.74 5.38 28.48
CA PHE A 43 10.13 5.74 28.18
C PHE A 43 10.67 4.96 26.99
N LEU A 44 10.41 3.65 26.89
CA LEU A 44 10.79 2.84 25.72
C LEU A 44 10.13 3.36 24.44
N MET A 45 8.87 3.81 24.51
CA MET A 45 8.16 4.42 23.38
C MET A 45 8.81 5.74 22.94
N LEU A 46 9.13 6.63 23.89
CA LEU A 46 9.83 7.88 23.59
C LEU A 46 11.26 7.63 23.09
N TRP A 47 11.94 6.63 23.64
CA TRP A 47 13.28 6.24 23.21
C TRP A 47 13.28 5.71 21.77
N LEU A 48 12.28 4.90 21.41
CA LEU A 48 12.07 4.48 20.02
C LEU A 48 11.81 5.67 19.10
N LEU A 49 10.91 6.60 19.48
CA LEU A 49 10.60 7.80 18.69
C LEU A 49 11.80 8.74 18.51
N GLY A 50 12.71 8.79 19.49
CA GLY A 50 13.93 9.61 19.43
C GLY A 50 15.10 8.94 18.72
N ALA A 51 15.12 7.61 18.65
CA ALA A 51 16.16 6.83 17.96
C ALA A 51 15.82 6.53 16.48
N THR A 52 14.55 6.68 16.09
CA THR A 52 14.09 6.54 14.70
C THR A 52 14.18 7.86 13.95
N THR A 53 14.65 7.81 12.70
CA THR A 53 14.54 8.95 11.78
C THR A 53 13.07 9.18 11.39
N GLU A 54 12.73 10.39 10.92
CA GLU A 54 11.36 10.73 10.52
C GLU A 54 10.80 9.75 9.49
N ASP A 55 11.65 9.25 8.58
CA ASP A 55 11.29 8.28 7.54
C ASP A 55 10.91 6.91 8.13
N GLN A 56 11.62 6.44 9.17
CA GLN A 56 11.30 5.17 9.85
C GLN A 56 10.02 5.27 10.67
N ARG A 57 9.76 6.43 11.28
CA ARG A 57 8.52 6.69 12.02
C ARG A 57 7.31 6.69 11.07
N ARG A 58 7.48 7.22 9.85
CA ARG A 58 6.45 7.21 8.82
C ARG A 58 6.15 5.80 8.32
N GLY A 59 7.17 5.00 8.02
CA GLY A 59 7.00 3.60 7.61
C GLY A 59 6.31 2.72 8.67
N LEU A 60 6.59 2.95 9.96
CA LEU A 60 5.90 2.23 11.04
C LEU A 60 4.44 2.69 11.21
N ALA A 61 4.15 3.98 11.00
CA ALA A 61 2.78 4.50 11.04
C ALA A 61 1.92 3.90 9.91
N ASP A 62 2.49 3.72 8.72
CA ASP A 62 1.80 3.08 7.59
C ASP A 62 1.44 1.60 7.88
N TYR A 63 2.27 0.90 8.67
CA TYR A 63 1.99 -0.48 9.11
C TYR A 63 0.81 -0.57 10.10
N PHE A 64 0.63 0.41 10.99
CA PHE A 64 -0.45 0.42 11.99
C PHE A 64 -1.70 1.19 11.57
N SER A 65 -1.59 2.02 10.54
CA SER A 65 -2.71 2.65 9.86
C SER A 65 -2.68 2.31 8.37
N PRO A 66 -2.80 1.02 8.02
CA PRO A 66 -2.96 0.66 6.64
C PRO A 66 -4.29 1.29 6.22
N SER A 67 -4.22 2.32 5.39
CA SER A 67 -5.35 2.73 4.57
C SER A 67 -5.54 1.60 3.57
N LEU A 68 -6.13 0.49 4.04
CA LEU A 68 -6.41 -0.69 3.24
C LEU A 68 -7.43 -0.29 2.16
N PRO A 69 -7.09 -0.25 0.86
CA PRO A 69 -8.02 -0.81 -0.10
C PRO A 69 -8.12 -2.29 0.27
N VAL A 70 -9.21 -2.67 0.92
CA VAL A 70 -9.50 -4.08 1.16
C VAL A 70 -9.73 -4.70 -0.21
N TYR A 71 -8.70 -5.33 -0.77
CA TYR A 71 -8.88 -6.32 -1.82
C TYR A 71 -9.60 -7.52 -1.19
N GLN A 72 -10.94 -7.45 -1.16
CA GLN A 72 -11.78 -8.62 -0.93
C GLN A 72 -11.62 -9.50 -2.17
N SER A 73 -10.59 -10.35 -2.19
CA SER A 73 -10.51 -11.45 -3.14
C SER A 73 -11.72 -12.33 -2.91
N SER A 74 -12.69 -12.23 -3.82
CA SER A 74 -13.95 -12.99 -3.84
C SER A 74 -13.64 -14.48 -3.67
N ALA A 75 -13.81 -14.97 -2.46
CA ALA A 75 -13.78 -16.39 -2.14
C ALA A 75 -15.21 -16.92 -2.29
N GLY A 76 -15.44 -17.79 -3.27
CA GLY A 76 -16.71 -18.53 -3.33
C GLY A 76 -17.15 -18.97 -4.72
N GLY A 77 -16.38 -19.87 -5.32
CA GLY A 77 -16.75 -20.56 -6.57
C GLY A 77 -16.15 -21.96 -6.59
N ASP A 78 -16.45 -22.76 -5.57
CA ASP A 78 -16.16 -24.20 -5.54
C ASP A 78 -17.04 -24.89 -6.61
N GLY A 79 -16.42 -25.34 -7.69
CA GLY A 79 -17.09 -25.94 -8.84
C GLY A 79 -16.19 -26.95 -9.53
N ALA A 80 -16.64 -28.21 -9.51
CA ALA A 80 -15.86 -29.39 -9.85
C ALA A 80 -15.67 -29.64 -11.36
N PHE A 81 -15.16 -28.70 -12.16
CA PHE A 81 -14.75 -29.01 -13.55
C PHE A 81 -13.67 -28.06 -14.12
N GLY A 82 -12.54 -28.64 -14.52
CA GLY A 82 -11.64 -28.13 -15.56
C GLY A 82 -10.37 -27.48 -15.02
N GLY A 83 -9.16 -27.96 -15.29
CA GLY A 83 -8.66 -29.01 -16.17
C GLY A 83 -7.15 -28.81 -16.21
N ASP A 84 -6.40 -29.90 -16.11
CA ASP A 84 -4.93 -29.92 -16.09
C ASP A 84 -4.33 -29.58 -17.46
N SER A 85 -3.17 -28.94 -17.46
CA SER A 85 -2.20 -29.13 -18.53
C SER A 85 -0.78 -28.95 -18.00
N ALA A 86 -0.15 -30.08 -17.68
CA ALA A 86 1.28 -30.28 -17.62
C ALA A 86 1.84 -30.63 -19.03
N GLN A 87 2.79 -29.83 -19.54
CA GLN A 87 3.95 -30.21 -20.40
C GLN A 87 4.65 -28.90 -20.85
N SER A 88 5.87 -28.56 -20.44
CA SER A 88 7.23 -29.10 -20.66
C SER A 88 7.99 -28.50 -21.86
N ASP A 89 9.32 -28.60 -21.76
CA ASP A 89 10.43 -28.27 -22.68
C ASP A 89 11.02 -26.86 -22.52
N ASP A 90 12.17 -26.66 -21.85
CA ASP A 90 13.52 -27.25 -21.98
C ASP A 90 14.26 -26.79 -23.25
N THR A 91 15.07 -25.73 -23.12
CA THR A 91 16.25 -25.52 -23.97
C THR A 91 17.35 -24.71 -23.26
N LEU A 92 18.43 -25.42 -22.92
CA LEU A 92 19.84 -25.12 -23.20
C LEU A 92 20.68 -24.25 -22.24
N SER A 93 21.47 -25.00 -21.47
CA SER A 93 22.85 -24.75 -21.02
C SER A 93 23.77 -24.08 -22.05
N GLY A 94 24.69 -23.22 -21.55
CA GLY A 94 25.86 -22.77 -22.32
C GLY A 94 26.75 -21.80 -21.54
N GLY A 95 27.63 -22.31 -20.69
CA GLY A 95 28.71 -21.52 -20.08
C GLY A 95 29.93 -21.41 -21.00
N ALA A 96 30.55 -20.22 -21.07
CA ALA A 96 31.94 -20.04 -21.51
C ALA A 96 32.56 -18.79 -20.88
N ARG A 97 33.79 -18.94 -20.40
CA ARG A 97 34.63 -17.94 -19.72
C ARG A 97 35.67 -17.35 -20.69
N GLY A 98 35.96 -16.06 -20.51
CA GLY A 98 37.25 -15.40 -20.81
C GLY A 98 37.35 -14.75 -22.19
N ALA A 99 38.13 -13.71 -22.45
CA ALA A 99 38.91 -12.76 -21.64
C ALA A 99 39.43 -11.67 -22.62
N GLY A 100 39.63 -10.43 -22.14
CA GLY A 100 40.68 -9.53 -22.64
C GLY A 100 40.29 -8.33 -23.53
N GLY A 101 40.73 -7.14 -23.12
CA GLY A 101 40.96 -6.00 -24.03
C GLY A 101 40.62 -4.62 -23.44
N GLU A 102 41.55 -4.02 -22.68
CA GLU A 102 41.55 -2.57 -22.42
C GLU A 102 42.07 -1.80 -23.65
N SER A 103 41.41 -0.70 -24.04
CA SER A 103 42.04 0.62 -24.26
C SER A 103 40.97 1.65 -24.61
N GLY A 104 41.14 2.87 -24.09
CA GLY A 104 40.05 3.83 -23.89
C GLY A 104 39.91 4.96 -24.90
N SER A 105 38.89 5.78 -24.65
CA SER A 105 38.84 7.22 -24.91
C SER A 105 37.63 7.76 -24.15
N GLU A 106 37.89 8.67 -23.20
CA GLU A 106 36.91 9.41 -22.43
C GLU A 106 36.11 10.34 -23.35
N ASP A 107 34.79 10.19 -23.35
CA ASP A 107 33.87 11.29 -23.64
C ASP A 107 32.66 11.17 -22.70
N GLY A 108 32.38 12.28 -22.02
CA GLY A 108 31.53 12.34 -20.83
C GLY A 108 30.04 12.29 -21.16
N MET A 109 29.52 11.09 -21.39
CA MET A 109 28.10 10.79 -21.29
C MET A 109 27.98 9.64 -20.28
N MET A 110 27.25 9.87 -19.19
CA MET A 110 26.91 8.82 -18.21
C MET A 110 26.11 7.74 -18.92
N GLU A 111 26.82 6.78 -19.51
CA GLU A 111 26.26 5.54 -20.02
C GLU A 111 25.88 4.71 -18.80
N PHE A 112 24.65 4.91 -18.31
CA PHE A 112 24.00 3.90 -17.48
C PHE A 112 23.85 2.65 -18.35
N LYS A 113 24.89 1.82 -18.39
CA LYS A 113 24.76 0.41 -18.79
C LYS A 113 23.96 -0.28 -17.71
N LEU A 114 22.64 -0.10 -17.74
CA LEU A 114 21.69 -0.98 -17.09
C LEU A 114 21.75 -2.32 -17.82
N ALA A 115 22.71 -3.16 -17.44
CA ALA A 115 22.69 -4.58 -17.72
C ALA A 115 21.60 -5.22 -16.83
N GLY A 116 20.34 -4.93 -17.14
CA GLY A 116 19.16 -5.32 -16.39
C GLY A 116 18.00 -4.36 -16.66
N GLU A 117 16.76 -4.86 -16.60
CA GLU A 117 15.58 -3.99 -16.61
C GLU A 117 15.64 -3.05 -15.39
N PRO A 118 15.25 -1.76 -15.53
CA PRO A 118 15.35 -0.81 -14.44
C PRO A 118 14.44 -1.24 -13.28
N SER A 119 14.93 -1.04 -12.05
CA SER A 119 14.17 -1.43 -10.86
C SER A 119 13.01 -0.48 -10.61
N LEU A 120 11.99 -0.91 -9.85
CA LEU A 120 10.82 -0.06 -9.56
C LEU A 120 11.19 1.31 -8.93
N PRO A 121 12.17 1.42 -8.01
CA PRO A 121 12.66 2.71 -7.54
C PRO A 121 13.30 3.57 -8.63
N ASP A 122 14.00 2.96 -9.60
CA ASP A 122 14.59 3.70 -10.72
C ASP A 122 13.49 4.27 -11.62
N ILE A 123 12.41 3.50 -11.83
CA ILE A 123 11.24 3.94 -12.60
C ILE A 123 10.53 5.10 -11.90
N GLU A 124 10.38 5.03 -10.57
CA GLU A 124 9.83 6.14 -9.77
C GLU A 124 10.68 7.41 -9.94
N ALA A 125 12.00 7.29 -9.87
CA ALA A 125 12.92 8.40 -10.07
C ALA A 125 12.81 8.99 -11.50
N MET A 126 12.78 8.13 -12.53
CA MET A 126 12.61 8.54 -13.92
C MET A 126 11.28 9.28 -14.15
N LEU A 127 10.19 8.82 -13.53
CA LEU A 127 8.89 9.50 -13.60
C LEU A 127 8.96 10.89 -12.97
N LEU A 128 9.55 11.01 -11.79
CA LEU A 128 9.68 12.29 -11.09
C LEU A 128 10.60 13.27 -11.84
N GLU A 129 11.67 12.76 -12.46
CA GLU A 129 12.59 13.57 -13.29
C GLU A 129 11.89 14.06 -14.55
N ALA A 130 11.21 13.16 -15.29
CA ALA A 130 10.46 13.52 -16.50
C ALA A 130 9.34 14.54 -16.22
N LEU A 131 8.80 14.55 -14.99
CA LEU A 131 7.81 15.53 -14.53
C LEU A 131 8.42 16.85 -14.05
N GLY A 132 9.70 16.87 -13.68
CA GLY A 132 10.39 18.03 -13.09
C GLY A 132 11.03 18.98 -14.10
N ASP A 133 11.35 18.50 -15.30
CA ASP A 133 12.10 19.26 -16.30
C ASP A 133 11.25 20.24 -17.14
N ASP A 134 9.92 20.11 -17.13
CA ASP A 134 9.01 20.98 -17.88
C ASP A 134 8.06 21.75 -16.93
N PRO A 135 8.02 23.10 -16.96
CA PRO A 135 7.02 23.87 -16.22
C PRO A 135 5.56 23.50 -16.57
N ALA A 136 5.29 22.99 -17.78
CA ALA A 136 3.98 22.44 -18.12
C ALA A 136 3.69 21.09 -17.42
N ALA A 137 4.72 20.29 -17.13
CA ALA A 137 4.61 19.03 -16.40
C ALA A 137 4.40 19.23 -14.88
N THR A 138 4.70 20.43 -14.36
CA THR A 138 4.40 20.77 -12.96
C THR A 138 2.91 20.71 -12.65
N GLU A 139 2.05 21.10 -13.59
CA GLU A 139 0.60 20.93 -13.43
C GLU A 139 0.15 19.47 -13.53
N LEU A 140 0.89 18.62 -14.23
CA LEU A 140 0.61 17.18 -14.28
C LEU A 140 0.93 16.49 -12.94
N LEU A 141 1.98 16.92 -12.24
CA LEU A 141 2.32 16.43 -10.90
C LEU A 141 1.17 16.60 -9.91
N HIS A 142 0.38 17.67 -10.06
CA HIS A 142 -0.78 17.93 -9.21
C HIS A 142 -1.89 16.88 -9.33
N HIS A 143 -1.87 16.06 -10.38
CA HIS A 143 -2.81 14.97 -10.66
C HIS A 143 -2.28 13.59 -10.30
N LEU A 144 -1.01 13.49 -9.88
CA LEU A 144 -0.32 12.23 -9.67
C LEU A 144 -0.01 12.00 -8.19
N MET A 145 -0.15 10.75 -7.77
CA MET A 145 0.56 10.25 -6.59
C MET A 145 1.23 8.94 -6.94
N ILE A 146 2.51 8.83 -6.62
CA ILE A 146 3.30 7.62 -6.82
C ILE A 146 3.64 7.07 -5.44
N ARG A 147 3.48 5.76 -5.27
CA ARG A 147 3.79 5.07 -4.00
C ARG A 147 4.36 3.69 -4.29
N MET A 148 5.42 3.33 -3.57
CA MET A 148 5.91 1.97 -3.53
C MET A 148 4.98 1.10 -2.68
N THR A 149 4.68 -0.11 -3.16
CA THR A 149 3.88 -1.12 -2.46
C THR A 149 4.58 -2.48 -2.52
N ASP A 150 4.08 -3.45 -1.77
CA ASP A 150 4.62 -4.82 -1.79
C ASP A 150 4.46 -5.47 -3.18
N ASP A 151 3.32 -5.21 -3.84
CA ASP A 151 2.98 -5.77 -5.15
C ASP A 151 3.70 -5.07 -6.31
N GLY A 152 4.12 -3.80 -6.13
CA GLY A 152 4.77 -3.03 -7.17
C GLY A 152 4.72 -1.51 -6.97
N LEU A 153 4.87 -0.76 -8.06
CA LEU A 153 4.76 0.69 -8.06
C LEU A 153 3.33 1.12 -8.38
N LEU A 154 2.64 1.74 -7.44
CA LEU A 154 1.28 2.24 -7.60
C LEU A 154 1.31 3.71 -8.04
N ILE A 155 0.72 4.00 -9.18
CA ILE A 155 0.58 5.33 -9.77
C ILE A 155 -0.92 5.67 -9.78
N GLU A 156 -1.33 6.65 -8.98
CA GLU A 156 -2.70 7.15 -8.93
C GLU A 156 -2.82 8.44 -9.73
N LEU A 157 -3.74 8.46 -10.70
CA LEU A 157 -4.14 9.63 -11.48
C LEU A 157 -5.54 10.05 -11.02
N PHE A 158 -5.75 11.31 -10.61
CA PHE A 158 -7.07 11.76 -10.10
C PHE A 158 -7.53 13.09 -10.67
N ASP A 159 -8.84 13.32 -10.71
CA ASP A 159 -9.43 14.58 -11.18
C ASP A 159 -9.14 15.75 -10.22
N ARG A 160 -9.03 16.95 -10.79
CA ARG A 160 -9.12 18.23 -10.08
C ARG A 160 -10.18 19.11 -10.74
N ASP A 161 -10.74 20.06 -9.98
CA ASP A 161 -11.84 20.90 -10.46
C ASP A 161 -11.49 21.73 -11.70
N GLU A 162 -10.28 22.29 -11.76
CA GLU A 162 -9.84 23.15 -12.86
C GLU A 162 -9.37 22.36 -14.09
N ALA A 163 -9.01 21.10 -13.90
CA ALA A 163 -8.29 20.29 -14.88
C ALA A 163 -8.71 18.81 -14.80
N PRO A 164 -9.97 18.45 -15.11
CA PRO A 164 -10.43 17.07 -14.97
C PRO A 164 -9.74 16.12 -15.96
N LEU A 165 -9.50 14.87 -15.57
CA LEU A 165 -8.93 13.83 -16.44
C LEU A 165 -9.91 13.34 -17.50
N PHE A 166 -11.21 13.49 -17.24
CA PHE A 166 -12.28 13.08 -18.13
C PHE A 166 -13.28 14.21 -18.33
N ALA A 167 -13.89 14.27 -19.52
CA ALA A 167 -15.03 15.15 -19.72
C ALA A 167 -16.16 14.77 -18.73
N PRO A 168 -16.91 15.76 -18.20
CA PRO A 168 -17.90 15.52 -17.14
C PRO A 168 -18.90 14.42 -17.52
N ASP A 169 -19.06 13.44 -16.64
CA ASP A 169 -20.03 12.34 -16.78
C ASP A 169 -19.79 11.43 -17.99
N THR A 170 -18.61 11.47 -18.57
CA THR A 170 -18.20 10.60 -19.69
C THR A 170 -16.94 9.81 -19.34
N ALA A 171 -16.57 8.90 -20.23
CA ALA A 171 -15.25 8.26 -20.27
C ALA A 171 -14.29 8.95 -21.25
N ASP A 172 -14.68 10.07 -21.87
CA ASP A 172 -13.85 10.75 -22.86
C ASP A 172 -12.64 11.41 -22.18
N PRO A 173 -11.40 11.09 -22.59
CA PRO A 173 -10.20 11.58 -21.93
C PRO A 173 -10.00 13.08 -22.20
N GLY A 174 -9.79 13.84 -21.12
CA GLY A 174 -9.42 15.24 -21.17
C GLY A 174 -7.95 15.45 -21.58
N PRO A 175 -7.54 16.70 -21.85
CA PRO A 175 -6.18 17.01 -22.30
C PRO A 175 -5.10 16.56 -21.31
N VAL A 176 -5.34 16.73 -20.02
CA VAL A 176 -4.41 16.33 -18.95
C VAL A 176 -4.16 14.83 -18.96
N LEU A 177 -5.20 14.02 -19.12
CA LEU A 177 -5.05 12.56 -19.17
C LEU A 177 -4.28 12.10 -20.40
N GLN A 178 -4.46 12.78 -21.55
CA GLN A 178 -3.71 12.49 -22.77
C GLN A 178 -2.21 12.77 -22.56
N MET A 179 -1.87 13.93 -22.00
CA MET A 179 -0.48 14.29 -21.67
C MET A 179 0.14 13.32 -20.64
N LEU A 180 -0.63 12.95 -19.61
CA LEU A 180 -0.18 11.96 -18.61
C LEU A 180 0.05 10.59 -19.23
N ALA A 181 -0.81 10.16 -20.15
CA ALA A 181 -0.66 8.86 -20.80
C ALA A 181 0.53 8.82 -21.75
N GLU A 182 0.82 9.91 -22.47
CA GLU A 182 2.03 10.06 -23.30
C GLU A 182 3.29 9.94 -22.45
N LEU A 183 3.39 10.74 -21.40
CA LEU A 183 4.51 10.72 -20.46
C LEU A 183 4.72 9.34 -19.81
N LEU A 184 3.63 8.75 -19.28
CA LEU A 184 3.69 7.42 -18.68
C LEU A 184 4.07 6.37 -19.72
N GLY A 185 3.56 6.47 -20.95
CA GLY A 185 3.87 5.56 -22.03
C GLY A 185 5.35 5.52 -22.37
N GLU A 186 6.00 6.69 -22.45
CA GLU A 186 7.45 6.80 -22.69
C GLU A 186 8.27 6.09 -21.61
N VAL A 187 7.96 6.35 -20.33
CA VAL A 187 8.67 5.68 -19.23
C VAL A 187 8.37 4.18 -19.20
N MET A 188 7.11 3.81 -19.44
CA MET A 188 6.72 2.41 -19.48
C MET A 188 7.37 1.65 -20.64
N ALA A 189 7.74 2.28 -21.75
CA ALA A 189 8.40 1.60 -22.87
C ALA A 189 9.78 1.04 -22.51
N MET A 190 10.40 1.53 -21.43
CA MET A 190 11.71 1.06 -20.94
C MET A 190 11.64 -0.20 -20.06
N VAL A 191 10.44 -0.66 -19.72
CA VAL A 191 10.20 -1.76 -18.76
C VAL A 191 9.19 -2.76 -19.30
N SER A 192 9.30 -4.04 -18.91
CA SER A 192 8.35 -5.08 -19.35
C SER A 192 7.38 -5.56 -18.27
N ASN A 193 7.41 -4.95 -17.08
CA ASN A 193 6.53 -5.26 -15.96
C ASN A 193 5.04 -5.31 -16.36
N PRO A 194 4.25 -6.26 -15.80
CA PRO A 194 2.81 -6.28 -15.97
C PRO A 194 2.13 -5.03 -15.41
N VAL A 195 1.05 -4.60 -16.07
CA VAL A 195 0.25 -3.44 -15.67
C VAL A 195 -1.15 -3.90 -15.28
N LEU A 196 -1.62 -3.44 -14.12
CA LEU A 196 -3.00 -3.57 -13.68
C LEU A 196 -3.62 -2.19 -13.61
N LEU A 197 -4.85 -2.07 -14.10
CA LEU A 197 -5.60 -0.82 -14.11
C LEU A 197 -6.87 -0.97 -13.29
N ASP A 198 -7.09 -0.05 -12.37
CA ASP A 198 -8.27 -0.01 -11.51
C ASP A 198 -8.92 1.37 -11.65
N GLY A 199 -10.22 1.39 -11.95
CA GLY A 199 -11.00 2.60 -12.17
C GLY A 199 -11.96 2.89 -11.03
N HIS A 200 -11.99 4.15 -10.60
CA HIS A 200 -12.85 4.63 -9.53
C HIS A 200 -13.57 5.91 -9.97
N VAL A 201 -14.79 6.07 -9.50
CA VAL A 201 -15.58 7.28 -9.74
C VAL A 201 -16.14 7.82 -8.43
N ARG A 202 -16.36 9.14 -8.38
CA ARG A 202 -17.02 9.79 -7.24
C ARG A 202 -18.49 9.39 -7.16
N ALA A 203 -19.02 9.41 -5.94
CA ALA A 203 -20.43 9.17 -5.68
C ALA A 203 -21.33 10.23 -6.33
N ARG A 204 -22.57 9.87 -6.62
CA ARG A 204 -23.59 10.75 -7.21
C ARG A 204 -24.77 10.91 -6.26
N ALA A 205 -25.28 12.15 -6.16
CA ALA A 205 -26.39 12.49 -5.29
C ALA A 205 -27.77 12.01 -5.79
N VAL A 206 -27.87 11.57 -7.06
CA VAL A 206 -29.14 11.20 -7.70
C VAL A 206 -29.12 9.73 -8.12
N VAL A 207 -30.14 8.98 -7.70
CA VAL A 207 -30.26 7.52 -7.84
C VAL A 207 -30.27 7.04 -9.29
N GLU A 208 -30.79 7.83 -10.24
CA GLU A 208 -30.82 7.47 -11.66
C GLU A 208 -29.43 7.36 -12.31
N ARG A 209 -28.38 7.87 -11.65
CA ARG A 209 -27.00 7.79 -12.15
C ARG A 209 -26.13 6.74 -11.44
N THR A 210 -26.72 5.92 -10.57
CA THR A 210 -25.99 4.86 -9.86
C THR A 210 -25.66 3.67 -10.76
N GLN A 211 -26.36 3.47 -11.88
CA GLN A 211 -25.92 2.50 -12.88
C GLN A 211 -24.63 3.02 -13.55
N GLN A 212 -24.67 4.27 -14.04
CA GLN A 212 -23.56 4.95 -14.74
C GLN A 212 -22.22 4.94 -13.99
N VAL A 213 -22.20 4.89 -12.66
CA VAL A 213 -20.94 4.82 -11.92
C VAL A 213 -20.17 3.52 -12.18
N TRP A 214 -20.87 2.40 -12.36
CA TRP A 214 -20.23 1.13 -12.68
C TRP A 214 -19.68 1.14 -14.11
N GLU A 215 -20.49 1.56 -15.08
CA GLU A 215 -20.03 1.66 -16.47
C GLU A 215 -18.82 2.60 -16.60
N LEU A 216 -18.89 3.81 -16.04
CA LEU A 216 -17.79 4.78 -16.09
C LEU A 216 -16.52 4.25 -15.39
N SER A 217 -16.66 3.53 -14.28
CA SER A 217 -15.49 2.98 -13.57
C SER A 217 -14.74 1.90 -14.36
N VAL A 218 -15.39 1.28 -15.35
CA VAL A 218 -14.77 0.29 -16.26
C VAL A 218 -14.30 0.98 -17.56
N GLU A 219 -15.11 1.87 -18.11
CA GLU A 219 -14.80 2.54 -19.39
C GLU A 219 -13.61 3.48 -19.28
N ARG A 220 -13.45 4.20 -18.16
CA ARG A 220 -12.34 5.16 -17.95
C ARG A 220 -10.96 4.52 -17.97
N PRO A 221 -10.66 3.47 -17.17
CA PRO A 221 -9.39 2.77 -17.29
C PRO A 221 -9.22 2.11 -18.66
N GLN A 222 -10.31 1.76 -19.36
CA GLN A 222 -10.24 1.21 -20.72
C GLN A 222 -9.83 2.26 -21.75
N GLN A 223 -10.27 3.51 -21.59
CA GLN A 223 -9.83 4.63 -22.42
C GLN A 223 -8.37 4.99 -22.11
N PHE A 224 -7.99 5.01 -20.83
CA PHE A 224 -6.61 5.21 -20.43
C PHE A 224 -5.67 4.12 -20.99
N ARG A 225 -6.08 2.85 -20.95
CA ARG A 225 -5.36 1.75 -21.63
C ARG A 225 -5.10 2.08 -23.10
N ARG A 226 -6.10 2.53 -23.86
CA ARG A 226 -5.92 2.85 -25.28
C ARG A 226 -4.95 4.01 -25.50
N LEU A 227 -4.93 4.99 -24.60
CA LEU A 227 -3.96 6.08 -24.64
C LEU A 227 -2.54 5.56 -24.40
N LEU A 228 -2.35 4.70 -23.40
CA LEU A 228 -1.06 4.05 -23.15
C LEU A 228 -0.59 3.21 -24.35
N GLU A 229 -1.50 2.46 -24.98
CA GLU A 229 -1.20 1.72 -26.22
C GLU A 229 -0.78 2.66 -27.36
N GLY A 230 -1.48 3.79 -27.52
CA GLY A 230 -1.12 4.83 -28.48
C GLY A 230 0.23 5.49 -28.19
N ALA A 231 0.63 5.55 -26.92
CA ALA A 231 1.92 6.04 -26.46
C ALA A 231 3.04 4.98 -26.49
N GLY A 232 2.77 3.77 -27.00
CA GLY A 232 3.78 2.74 -27.23
C GLY A 232 3.87 1.63 -26.17
N VAL A 233 2.98 1.60 -25.18
CA VAL A 233 2.90 0.49 -24.23
C VAL A 233 2.35 -0.74 -24.91
N ASP A 234 3.05 -1.88 -24.82
CA ASP A 234 2.56 -3.16 -25.36
C ASP A 234 1.20 -3.54 -24.74
N PRO A 235 0.14 -3.71 -25.57
CA PRO A 235 -1.18 -4.15 -25.12
C PRO A 235 -1.18 -5.42 -24.24
N ALA A 236 -0.23 -6.33 -24.46
CA ALA A 236 -0.12 -7.59 -23.72
C ALA A 236 0.34 -7.39 -22.26
N ARG A 237 0.89 -6.22 -21.93
CA ARG A 237 1.32 -5.89 -20.56
C ARG A 237 0.16 -5.59 -19.64
N VAL A 238 -0.95 -5.06 -20.16
CA VAL A 238 -2.15 -4.80 -19.35
C VAL A 238 -2.85 -6.13 -19.07
N ARG A 239 -2.63 -6.68 -17.87
CA ARG A 239 -3.12 -8.01 -17.48
C ARG A 239 -4.53 -7.98 -16.89
N ARG A 240 -4.92 -6.87 -16.28
CA ARG A 240 -6.20 -6.72 -15.61
C ARG A 240 -6.72 -5.30 -15.71
N LEU A 241 -8.03 -5.20 -15.88
CA LEU A 241 -8.79 -3.97 -15.75
C LEU A 241 -9.96 -4.22 -14.81
N THR A 242 -10.10 -3.40 -13.77
CA THR A 242 -11.19 -3.49 -12.79
C THR A 242 -11.92 -2.15 -12.68
N GLY A 243 -13.24 -2.18 -12.52
CA GLY A 243 -14.03 -1.00 -12.14
C GLY A 243 -14.65 -1.19 -10.77
N HIS A 244 -14.52 -0.19 -9.91
CA HIS A 244 -14.97 -0.24 -8.50
C HIS A 244 -16.22 0.60 -8.22
N GLY A 245 -16.78 1.26 -9.24
CA GLY A 245 -17.85 2.24 -9.08
C GLY A 245 -17.45 3.35 -8.08
N ASP A 246 -18.39 3.70 -7.21
CA ASP A 246 -18.23 4.70 -6.14
C ASP A 246 -17.96 4.09 -4.75
N ARG A 247 -17.61 2.80 -4.69
CA ARG A 247 -17.56 2.03 -3.43
C ARG A 247 -16.27 2.17 -2.65
N LEU A 248 -15.20 2.66 -3.29
CA LEU A 248 -13.88 2.85 -2.70
C LEU A 248 -13.41 4.31 -2.85
N PRO A 249 -14.02 5.27 -2.13
CA PRO A 249 -13.60 6.66 -2.20
C PRO A 249 -12.25 6.88 -1.51
N ALA A 250 -11.40 7.72 -2.11
CA ALA A 250 -10.09 8.10 -1.55
C ALA A 250 -10.21 9.16 -0.43
N THR A 251 -11.36 9.83 -0.35
CA THR A 251 -11.64 10.89 0.63
C THR A 251 -12.94 10.61 1.37
N SER A 252 -13.08 11.14 2.58
CA SER A 252 -14.34 11.02 3.36
C SER A 252 -15.53 11.68 2.68
N ASN A 253 -15.28 12.72 1.87
CA ASN A 253 -16.29 13.32 1.01
C ASN A 253 -16.44 12.51 -0.28
N SER A 254 -17.39 11.57 -0.31
CA SER A 254 -17.58 10.64 -1.44
C SER A 254 -17.86 11.32 -2.79
N VAL A 255 -18.38 12.55 -2.80
CA VAL A 255 -18.67 13.30 -4.04
C VAL A 255 -17.50 14.18 -4.51
N ALA A 256 -16.36 14.20 -3.79
CA ALA A 256 -15.21 15.01 -4.17
C ALA A 256 -14.66 14.58 -5.55
N PRO A 257 -14.19 15.53 -6.39
CA PRO A 257 -13.53 15.22 -7.66
C PRO A 257 -12.39 14.22 -7.49
N ARG A 258 -11.67 14.31 -6.37
CA ARG A 258 -10.58 13.40 -6.01
C ARG A 258 -10.94 11.90 -6.08
N ASN A 259 -12.21 11.54 -5.92
CA ASN A 259 -12.64 10.14 -5.99
C ASN A 259 -12.83 9.63 -7.43
N ASN A 260 -12.85 10.52 -8.44
CA ASN A 260 -12.61 10.13 -9.82
C ASN A 260 -11.12 9.92 -10.01
N ARG A 261 -10.69 8.66 -10.12
CA ARG A 261 -9.27 8.33 -10.25
C ARG A 261 -9.07 7.03 -11.01
N ILE A 262 -7.87 6.89 -11.58
CA ILE A 262 -7.35 5.65 -12.11
C ILE A 262 -6.12 5.28 -11.30
N GLU A 263 -6.08 4.04 -10.87
CA GLU A 263 -4.91 3.43 -10.24
C GLU A 263 -4.23 2.53 -11.27
N MET A 264 -2.95 2.75 -11.49
CA MET A 264 -2.09 1.95 -12.35
C MET A 264 -1.02 1.30 -11.49
N LEU A 265 -1.09 -0.02 -11.34
CA LEU A 265 -0.07 -0.79 -10.64
C LEU A 265 0.88 -1.40 -11.66
N LEU A 266 2.15 -1.01 -11.56
CA LEU A 266 3.25 -1.67 -12.24
C LEU A 266 3.75 -2.82 -11.35
N ALA A 267 3.30 -4.04 -11.64
CA ALA A 267 3.58 -5.20 -10.79
C ALA A 267 5.06 -5.61 -10.88
N ARG A 268 5.61 -6.11 -9.78
CA ARG A 268 6.90 -6.79 -9.79
C ARG A 268 6.82 -8.02 -10.70
N HIS A 269 7.89 -8.35 -11.44
CA HIS A 269 7.92 -9.52 -12.35
C HIS A 269 7.51 -10.84 -11.67
N ASP A 270 7.79 -10.95 -10.38
CA ASP A 270 7.61 -12.16 -9.58
C ASP A 270 6.26 -12.13 -8.82
N ALA A 271 5.64 -10.95 -8.74
CA ALA A 271 4.29 -10.79 -8.24
C ALA A 271 3.33 -11.17 -9.36
N ALA A 272 3.20 -12.47 -9.62
CA ALA A 272 2.04 -12.96 -10.35
C ALA A 272 0.81 -12.39 -9.64
N PRO A 273 -0.09 -11.65 -10.32
CA PRO A 273 -1.35 -11.31 -9.71
C PRO A 273 -1.95 -12.65 -9.34
N GLN A 274 -2.16 -12.90 -8.05
CA GLN A 274 -2.80 -14.13 -7.60
C GLN A 274 -4.23 -14.10 -8.13
N GLY A 275 -4.39 -14.61 -9.35
CA GLY A 275 -5.66 -14.97 -9.93
C GLY A 275 -6.25 -16.02 -9.02
N ARG A 276 -7.37 -15.66 -8.41
CA ARG A 276 -8.39 -16.62 -8.03
C ARG A 276 -9.57 -16.39 -8.94
#